data_AF-A0A3N7HQ55-F1
#
_entry.id   AF-A0A3N7HQ55-F1
#
_cell.length_a   1.000
_cell.length_b   1.000
_cell.length_c   1.000
_cell.angle_alpha   90.00
_cell.angle_beta   90.00
_cell.angle_gamma   90.00
#
_symmetry.space_group_name_H-M   'P 1'
#
loop_
_entity.id
_entity.type
_entity.pdbx_description
1 polymer ?
#
loop_
_entity_poly.entity_id
_entity_poly.type
_entity_poly.pdbx_seq_one_letter_code
_entity_poly.pdbx_strand_id
1 'polypeptide(L)'
;MMGQVLRRALALIGLVWCLLSLNNLVLAGPGSPVASGPLAAGSIKYQFAIYYIGTPSQAPMTVFRSQLKLTPNAPSVVTTIPDEPTAALVRAKLDDSVQEHYAPPSLEMLHYFGRGLTREQAVAMQAARHALILDFAHPRSMSSSSYRLSLQLTEQVARATGGLVWDEETREVFTVDEWHKRRLDSWEGETPDVLKHTVIHAYKGDKLVRAITLGMAKFGLPDVVVSDFPWSSNRSMGNLINLLAQAMVEGASVGSKGFYDLDIRSIKHASVRQSQMTTLKAGSEALAHLVLVEGTPEDGDPRNRLVEIRFDRATGPDRYAKQEFLLGSLFGTEDSVAYVKHSEELLAVSRAAKARLPALREALNNGLQPGEHLLVKAPFKTPDGGQEWMWVEVTAWEGEVIRGLLKNEPVQIPSLHAGQMVKVNQQEVFDYLRRDGKGREEGNETSKILQRMQDAKR
;
A
#
# COMPACT_ATOMS: atom_id res chain seq x y z
N MET A 1 38.94 23.63 -23.85
CA MET A 1 39.92 23.33 -22.78
C MET A 1 39.26 23.70 -21.46
N MET A 2 39.09 22.70 -20.57
CA MET A 2 38.61 22.76 -19.17
C MET A 2 37.19 23.30 -18.88
N GLY A 3 36.36 22.44 -18.27
CA GLY A 3 35.10 22.88 -17.65
C GLY A 3 34.00 21.82 -17.39
N GLN A 4 34.32 20.54 -17.18
CA GLN A 4 33.34 19.52 -16.73
C GLN A 4 33.99 18.47 -15.81
N VAL A 5 34.28 18.82 -14.55
CA VAL A 5 34.49 17.84 -13.47
C VAL A 5 34.21 18.56 -12.14
N LEU A 6 32.99 18.47 -11.59
CA LEU A 6 32.71 18.48 -10.13
C LEU A 6 31.19 18.36 -9.87
N ARG A 7 30.63 17.15 -10.06
CA ARG A 7 29.31 16.77 -9.51
C ARG A 7 29.32 15.29 -9.12
N ARG A 8 30.24 14.91 -8.23
CA ARG A 8 30.24 13.62 -7.49
C ARG A 8 31.08 13.77 -6.23
N ALA A 9 30.50 14.34 -5.17
CA ALA A 9 31.03 14.28 -3.81
C ALA A 9 29.98 14.81 -2.83
N LEU A 10 29.06 13.93 -2.39
CA LEU A 10 28.27 14.01 -1.15
C LEU A 10 27.29 12.82 -1.13
N ALA A 11 27.86 11.62 -1.06
CA ALA A 11 27.13 10.36 -0.85
C ALA A 11 28.07 9.32 -0.19
N LEU A 12 28.91 9.77 0.76
CA LEU A 12 29.87 8.91 1.44
C LEU A 12 30.24 9.58 2.78
N ILE A 13 29.45 9.31 3.82
CA ILE A 13 29.82 9.21 5.25
C ILE A 13 28.54 8.69 5.93
N GLY A 14 28.55 7.39 6.21
CA GLY A 14 27.41 6.62 6.71
C GLY A 14 27.48 5.13 6.33
N LEU A 15 28.66 4.64 5.95
CA LEU A 15 28.89 3.31 5.42
C LEU A 15 30.27 2.79 5.86
N VAL A 16 30.46 2.64 7.17
CA VAL A 16 31.44 1.72 7.75
C VAL A 16 30.84 1.27 9.08
N TRP A 17 30.84 -0.04 9.33
CA TRP A 17 30.34 -0.80 10.50
C TRP A 17 29.09 -1.65 10.22
N CYS A 18 29.29 -2.76 9.50
CA CYS A 18 28.82 -4.12 9.87
C CYS A 18 29.14 -5.09 8.73
N LEU A 19 30.43 -5.40 8.56
CA LEU A 19 30.89 -6.61 7.87
C LEU A 19 31.56 -7.45 8.95
N LEU A 20 30.85 -8.47 9.45
CA LEU A 20 31.36 -9.76 9.96
C LEU A 20 30.32 -10.44 10.88
N SER A 21 29.30 -11.06 10.27
CA SER A 21 28.55 -12.19 10.85
C SER A 21 27.64 -12.86 9.80
N LEU A 22 28.20 -13.20 8.63
CA LEU A 22 27.52 -14.08 7.67
C LEU A 22 27.72 -15.54 8.10
N ASN A 23 26.86 -16.01 9.01
CA ASN A 23 26.57 -17.44 9.06
C ASN A 23 25.78 -17.81 7.80
N ASN A 24 26.16 -18.91 7.17
CA ASN A 24 25.61 -19.45 5.92
C ASN A 24 24.09 -19.68 5.95
N LEU A 25 23.28 -18.63 5.80
CA LEU A 25 21.99 -18.74 5.15
C LEU A 25 22.24 -18.53 3.66
N VAL A 26 22.10 -19.60 2.87
CA VAL A 26 21.87 -19.46 1.44
C VAL A 26 20.55 -18.69 1.31
N LEU A 27 20.64 -17.37 1.14
CA LEU A 27 19.48 -16.55 0.83
C LEU A 27 18.93 -17.06 -0.50
N ALA A 28 17.72 -17.60 -0.47
CA ALA A 28 17.03 -17.99 -1.69
C ALA A 28 16.88 -16.73 -2.57
N GLY A 29 17.22 -16.84 -3.85
CA GLY A 29 17.18 -15.70 -4.77
C GLY A 29 15.75 -15.18 -4.94
N PRO A 30 15.56 -13.90 -5.30
CA PRO A 30 14.23 -13.33 -5.54
C PRO A 30 13.35 -14.21 -6.43
N GLY A 31 12.07 -14.32 -6.08
CA GLY A 31 11.13 -15.21 -6.76
C GLY A 31 11.16 -16.68 -6.29
N SER A 32 12.07 -17.04 -5.38
CA SER A 32 12.03 -18.35 -4.72
C SER A 32 10.87 -18.40 -3.71
N PRO A 33 10.18 -19.53 -3.55
CA PRO A 33 9.16 -19.67 -2.52
C PRO A 33 9.71 -19.40 -1.13
N VAL A 34 8.94 -18.67 -0.30
CA VAL A 34 9.31 -18.45 1.09
C VAL A 34 9.33 -19.80 1.83
N ALA A 35 10.25 -19.93 2.78
CA ALA A 35 10.38 -21.12 3.59
C ALA A 35 9.09 -21.42 4.37
N SER A 36 8.79 -22.71 4.57
CA SER A 36 7.62 -23.11 5.35
C SER A 36 7.79 -22.74 6.82
N GLY A 37 6.69 -22.34 7.46
CA GLY A 37 6.62 -21.98 8.87
C GLY A 37 6.23 -20.51 9.09
N PRO A 38 6.48 -19.98 10.31
CA PRO A 38 6.18 -18.59 10.63
C PRO A 38 7.03 -17.61 9.82
N LEU A 39 6.42 -16.55 9.32
CA LEU A 39 7.13 -15.50 8.56
C LEU A 39 7.95 -14.55 9.44
N ALA A 40 7.64 -14.50 10.74
CA ALA A 40 8.35 -13.66 11.69
C ALA A 40 9.74 -14.23 11.99
N ALA A 41 10.79 -13.42 11.88
CA ALA A 41 12.17 -13.88 12.04
C ALA A 41 13.06 -12.82 12.70
N GLY A 42 14.09 -13.29 13.41
CA GLY A 42 15.10 -12.45 14.04
C GLY A 42 14.58 -11.62 15.22
N SER A 43 15.44 -10.72 15.69
CA SER A 43 15.06 -9.64 16.60
C SER A 43 14.28 -8.55 15.88
N ILE A 44 13.51 -7.78 16.65
CA ILE A 44 12.68 -6.70 16.15
C ILE A 44 13.33 -5.38 16.52
N LYS A 45 13.47 -4.47 15.55
CA LYS A 45 14.03 -3.12 15.73
C LYS A 45 13.21 -2.13 14.92
N TYR A 46 12.95 -0.96 15.48
CA TYR A 46 12.26 0.14 14.81
C TYR A 46 12.56 1.46 15.51
N GLN A 47 12.28 2.56 14.83
CA GLN A 47 12.55 3.90 15.34
C GLN A 47 11.30 4.79 15.33
N PHE A 48 11.14 5.54 16.41
CA PHE A 48 10.25 6.69 16.48
C PHE A 48 11.05 7.96 16.75
N ALA A 49 10.51 9.10 16.34
CA ALA A 49 11.04 10.39 16.74
C ALA A 49 9.94 11.33 17.21
N ILE A 50 10.28 12.25 18.10
CA ILE A 50 9.38 13.30 18.57
C ILE A 50 9.98 14.63 18.13
N TYR A 51 9.41 15.25 17.10
CA TYR A 51 9.85 16.54 16.59
C TYR A 51 9.23 17.68 17.40
N TYR A 52 10.06 18.66 17.73
CA TYR A 52 9.64 19.85 18.48
C TYR A 52 9.50 21.03 17.53
N ILE A 53 8.26 21.38 17.22
CA ILE A 53 7.89 22.51 16.34
C ILE A 53 7.92 23.88 17.05
N GLY A 54 8.35 23.88 18.31
CA GLY A 54 8.54 25.03 19.19
C GLY A 54 9.43 24.62 20.38
N THR A 55 9.61 25.51 21.36
CA THR A 55 10.34 25.15 22.58
C THR A 55 9.57 24.09 23.37
N PRO A 56 10.17 22.93 23.68
CA PRO A 56 9.50 21.91 24.50
C PRO A 56 9.07 22.49 25.85
N SER A 57 7.87 22.17 26.30
CA SER A 57 7.35 22.64 27.59
C SER A 57 8.17 22.13 28.79
N GLN A 58 8.88 21.02 28.60
CA GLN A 58 9.77 20.38 29.57
C GLN A 58 10.97 19.77 28.83
N ALA A 59 12.11 19.61 29.52
CA ALA A 59 13.31 19.01 28.94
C ALA A 59 13.03 17.56 28.46
N PRO A 60 13.11 17.25 27.16
CA PRO A 60 12.67 15.96 26.61
C PRO A 60 13.29 14.72 27.25
N MET A 61 14.61 14.71 27.44
CA MET A 61 15.31 13.57 28.06
C MET A 61 14.94 13.37 29.52
N THR A 62 14.62 14.44 30.25
CA THR A 62 14.14 14.36 31.63
C THR A 62 12.76 13.73 31.66
N VAL A 63 11.85 14.18 30.79
CA VAL A 63 10.50 13.60 30.66
C VAL A 63 10.57 12.13 30.30
N PHE A 64 11.36 11.76 29.28
CA PHE A 64 11.55 10.36 28.87
C PHE A 64 11.99 9.47 30.03
N ARG A 65 13.04 9.86 30.77
CA ARG A 65 13.53 9.09 31.93
C ARG A 65 12.49 8.97 33.03
N SER A 66 11.70 10.02 33.26
CA SER A 66 10.62 10.00 34.25
C SER A 66 9.50 9.05 33.84
N GLN A 67 9.03 9.12 32.59
CA GLN A 67 7.98 8.22 32.08
C GLN A 67 8.44 6.76 32.08
N LEU A 68 9.69 6.50 31.73
CA LEU A 68 10.26 5.15 31.77
C LEU A 68 10.19 4.54 33.18
N LYS A 69 10.50 5.31 34.23
CA LYS A 69 10.40 4.84 35.63
C LYS A 69 8.97 4.55 36.07
N LEU A 70 8.00 5.27 35.52
CA LEU A 70 6.57 5.12 35.81
C LEU A 70 5.92 3.98 35.01
N THR A 71 6.60 3.50 33.97
CA THR A 71 6.07 2.49 33.05
C THR A 71 6.42 1.08 33.55
N PRO A 72 5.43 0.24 33.91
CA PRO A 72 5.68 -1.14 34.28
C PRO A 72 6.30 -1.92 33.11
N ASN A 73 7.28 -2.77 33.39
CA ASN A 73 8.00 -3.57 32.38
C ASN A 73 8.67 -2.71 31.29
N ALA A 74 9.01 -1.46 31.60
CA ALA A 74 9.69 -0.56 30.68
C ALA A 74 10.95 -1.19 30.06
N PRO A 75 11.24 -0.88 28.78
CA PRO A 75 12.48 -1.31 28.15
C PRO A 75 13.70 -0.74 28.89
N SER A 76 14.78 -1.51 28.96
CA SER A 76 16.04 -1.05 29.54
C SER A 76 16.70 -0.01 28.64
N VAL A 77 17.18 1.09 29.23
CA VAL A 77 17.91 2.12 28.47
C VAL A 77 19.32 1.61 28.14
N VAL A 78 19.70 1.71 26.88
CA VAL A 78 21.04 1.36 26.40
C VAL A 78 21.64 2.51 25.59
N THR A 79 22.97 2.56 25.50
CA THR A 79 23.70 3.48 24.62
C THR A 79 23.79 2.96 23.19
N THR A 80 23.87 1.64 23.04
CA THR A 80 23.91 0.94 21.74
C THR A 80 22.99 -0.27 21.80
N ILE A 81 22.19 -0.46 20.75
CA ILE A 81 21.33 -1.64 20.59
C ILE A 81 22.18 -2.80 20.03
N PRO A 82 22.24 -3.96 20.71
CA PRO A 82 22.93 -5.13 20.18
C PRO A 82 22.23 -5.70 18.93
N ASP A 83 22.95 -6.50 18.16
CA ASP A 83 22.38 -7.14 16.97
C ASP A 83 21.23 -8.09 17.32
N GLU A 84 21.40 -8.87 18.39
CA GLU A 84 20.41 -9.82 18.89
C GLU A 84 20.03 -9.48 20.35
N PRO A 85 19.08 -8.55 20.57
CA PRO A 85 18.54 -8.25 21.90
C PRO A 85 17.85 -9.46 22.54
N THR A 86 18.18 -9.73 23.80
CA THR A 86 17.54 -10.78 24.62
C THR A 86 16.42 -10.26 25.52
N ALA A 87 16.22 -8.94 25.57
CA ALA A 87 15.19 -8.25 26.33
C ALA A 87 14.69 -7.02 25.56
N ALA A 88 13.65 -6.36 26.06
CA ALA A 88 13.20 -5.07 25.52
C ALA A 88 14.19 -3.96 25.90
N LEU A 89 14.70 -3.25 24.90
CA LEU A 89 15.71 -2.20 24.99
C LEU A 89 15.22 -0.93 24.30
N VAL A 90 15.69 0.22 24.79
CA VAL A 90 15.48 1.52 24.16
C VAL A 90 16.77 2.34 24.18
N ARG A 91 17.14 2.91 23.04
CA ARG A 91 18.15 3.98 22.96
C ARG A 91 17.40 5.29 22.74
N ALA A 92 17.70 6.29 23.55
CA ALA A 92 17.13 7.63 23.42
C ALA A 92 18.23 8.66 23.18
N LYS A 93 18.08 9.45 22.11
CA LYS A 93 19.01 10.52 21.73
C LYS A 93 18.22 11.79 21.45
N LEU A 94 18.55 12.88 22.14
CA LEU A 94 18.14 14.22 21.70
C LEU A 94 19.10 14.66 20.59
N ASP A 95 18.57 14.94 19.41
CA ASP A 95 19.31 15.47 18.28
C ASP A 95 18.96 16.94 18.08
N ASP A 96 19.95 17.82 18.18
CA ASP A 96 19.82 19.28 18.04
C ASP A 96 20.22 19.76 16.63
N SER A 97 20.46 18.82 15.72
CA SER A 97 20.96 19.03 14.35
C SER A 97 20.12 18.28 13.31
N VAL A 98 18.83 18.09 13.58
CA VAL A 98 17.95 17.25 12.74
C VAL A 98 17.94 17.70 11.28
N GLN A 99 18.11 18.99 10.99
CA GLN A 99 18.17 19.52 9.63
C GLN A 99 19.32 18.94 8.77
N GLU A 100 20.39 18.42 9.39
CA GLU A 100 21.56 17.90 8.68
C GLU A 100 21.51 16.39 8.47
N HIS A 101 20.97 15.64 9.44
CA HIS A 101 21.13 14.19 9.50
C HIS A 101 19.83 13.42 9.71
N TYR A 102 18.74 14.12 10.01
CA TYR A 102 17.43 13.54 10.31
C TYR A 102 16.32 14.54 9.95
N ALA A 103 16.35 15.02 8.71
CA ALA A 103 15.59 16.20 8.31
C ALA A 103 14.08 15.93 8.41
N PRO A 104 13.29 16.89 8.92
CA PRO A 104 11.84 16.76 8.91
C PRO A 104 11.29 16.56 7.48
N PRO A 105 10.19 15.82 7.32
CA PRO A 105 9.58 15.58 6.02
C PRO A 105 9.13 16.87 5.32
N SER A 106 9.11 16.85 3.98
CA SER A 106 8.64 17.98 3.17
C SER A 106 7.14 18.25 3.35
N LEU A 107 6.67 19.47 3.03
CA LEU A 107 5.22 19.77 3.03
C LEU A 107 4.42 18.84 2.11
N GLU A 108 5.00 18.44 0.98
CA GLU A 108 4.37 17.51 0.07
C GLU A 108 4.20 16.14 0.73
N MET A 109 5.24 15.62 1.39
CA MET A 109 5.14 14.37 2.16
C MET A 109 4.12 14.50 3.29
N LEU A 110 4.13 15.60 4.04
CA LEU A 110 3.18 15.87 5.12
C LEU A 110 1.74 15.98 4.65
N HIS A 111 1.49 16.40 3.41
CA HIS A 111 0.15 16.43 2.83
C HIS A 111 -0.46 15.01 2.75
N TYR A 112 0.35 14.01 2.39
CA TYR A 112 -0.10 12.64 2.21
C TYR A 112 0.03 11.78 3.48
N PHE A 113 1.07 12.02 4.28
CA PHE A 113 1.47 11.17 5.41
C PHE A 113 1.39 11.87 6.78
N GLY A 114 0.95 13.13 6.82
CA GLY A 114 0.59 13.82 8.05
C GLY A 114 -0.81 13.42 8.53
N ARG A 115 -0.93 13.13 9.83
CA ARG A 115 -2.18 12.67 10.47
C ARG A 115 -2.58 13.63 11.59
N GLY A 116 -3.69 14.33 11.36
CA GLY A 116 -4.22 15.34 12.28
C GLY A 116 -3.46 16.66 12.29
N LEU A 117 -2.51 16.87 11.35
CA LEU A 117 -1.74 18.10 11.28
C LEU A 117 -2.57 19.24 10.69
N THR A 118 -2.49 20.39 11.33
CA THR A 118 -2.84 21.68 10.70
C THR A 118 -1.75 22.08 9.71
N ARG A 119 -2.08 22.99 8.78
CA ARG A 119 -1.10 23.53 7.83
C ARG A 119 0.03 24.24 8.56
N GLU A 120 -0.30 24.97 9.62
CA GLU A 120 0.63 25.72 10.46
C GLU A 120 1.61 24.77 11.15
N GLN A 121 1.13 23.65 11.71
CA GLN A 121 1.99 22.62 12.29
C GLN A 121 2.90 21.97 11.24
N ALA A 122 2.38 21.68 10.04
CA ALA A 122 3.19 21.10 8.96
C ALA A 122 4.33 22.04 8.53
N VAL A 123 4.06 23.35 8.41
CA VAL A 123 5.08 24.36 8.12
C VAL A 123 6.08 24.49 9.26
N ALA A 124 5.59 24.54 10.51
CA ALA A 124 6.46 24.64 11.68
C ALA A 124 7.37 23.40 11.84
N MET A 125 6.89 22.21 11.46
CA MET A 125 7.68 20.99 11.48
C MET A 125 8.89 21.04 10.56
N GLN A 126 8.78 21.64 9.38
CA GLN A 126 9.95 21.82 8.50
C GLN A 126 11.05 22.67 9.13
N ALA A 127 10.69 23.58 10.03
CA ALA A 127 11.61 24.43 10.76
C ALA A 127 12.10 23.80 12.08
N ALA A 128 11.66 22.59 12.43
CA ALA A 128 12.06 21.93 13.66
C ALA A 128 13.59 21.73 13.68
N ARG A 129 14.22 22.13 14.79
CA ARG A 129 15.68 21.99 14.98
C ARG A 129 16.04 20.84 15.92
N HIS A 130 15.06 20.33 16.63
CA HIS A 130 15.26 19.34 17.67
C HIS A 130 14.29 18.17 17.48
N ALA A 131 14.80 16.95 17.67
CA ALA A 131 13.96 15.78 17.84
C ALA A 131 14.53 14.85 18.92
N LEU A 132 13.63 14.22 19.68
CA LEU A 132 14.00 13.08 20.52
C LEU A 132 13.82 11.80 19.70
N ILE A 133 14.91 11.15 19.34
CA ILE A 133 14.94 9.89 18.60
C ILE A 133 14.94 8.74 19.60
N LEU A 134 14.02 7.79 19.41
CA LEU A 134 13.80 6.62 20.23
C LEU A 134 13.94 5.37 19.36
N ASP A 135 15.04 4.64 19.51
CA ASP A 135 15.24 3.35 18.87
C ASP A 135 14.82 2.24 19.83
N PHE A 136 13.91 1.39 19.40
CA PHE A 136 13.42 0.26 20.19
C PHE A 136 13.96 -1.04 19.62
N ALA A 137 14.24 -1.99 20.50
CA ALA A 137 14.63 -3.34 20.10
C ALA A 137 14.16 -4.39 21.11
N HIS A 138 13.72 -5.56 20.63
CA HIS A 138 13.32 -6.67 21.50
C HIS A 138 13.39 -8.01 20.78
N PRO A 139 13.47 -9.13 21.52
CA PRO A 139 13.31 -10.45 20.92
C PRO A 139 11.88 -10.66 20.39
N ARG A 140 11.74 -11.56 19.41
CA ARG A 140 10.45 -11.91 18.78
C ARG A 140 9.40 -12.38 19.79
N SER A 141 9.83 -13.07 20.85
CA SER A 141 8.94 -13.60 21.90
C SER A 141 8.18 -12.51 22.65
N MET A 142 8.61 -11.24 22.57
CA MET A 142 7.97 -10.11 23.24
C MET A 142 7.28 -9.15 22.26
N SER A 143 7.03 -9.56 21.01
CA SER A 143 6.65 -8.68 19.89
C SER A 143 5.51 -7.71 20.23
N SER A 144 4.30 -8.22 20.46
CA SER A 144 3.12 -7.37 20.71
C SER A 144 3.25 -6.51 21.96
N SER A 145 3.67 -7.09 23.09
CA SER A 145 3.71 -6.39 24.37
C SER A 145 4.77 -5.28 24.40
N SER A 146 5.97 -5.55 23.87
CA SER A 146 7.04 -4.55 23.78
C SER A 146 6.68 -3.44 22.78
N TYR A 147 6.06 -3.81 21.66
CA TYR A 147 5.60 -2.84 20.69
C TYR A 147 4.53 -1.92 21.29
N ARG A 148 3.48 -2.46 21.90
CA ARG A 148 2.44 -1.64 22.55
C ARG A 148 3.01 -0.69 23.60
N LEU A 149 3.97 -1.17 24.40
CA LEU A 149 4.63 -0.37 25.42
C LEU A 149 5.45 0.78 24.81
N SER A 150 6.15 0.54 23.70
CA SER A 150 6.88 1.58 22.98
C SER A 150 5.94 2.69 22.47
N LEU A 151 4.73 2.32 22.04
CA LEU A 151 3.72 3.25 21.54
C LEU A 151 3.20 4.14 22.67
N GLN A 152 2.92 3.56 23.83
CA GLN A 152 2.48 4.27 25.04
C GLN A 152 3.56 5.23 25.55
N LEU A 153 4.81 4.76 25.67
CA LEU A 153 5.93 5.57 26.12
C LEU A 153 6.15 6.77 25.19
N THR A 154 6.11 6.54 23.88
CA THR A 154 6.26 7.60 22.87
C THR A 154 5.15 8.63 22.97
N GLU A 155 3.89 8.20 23.11
CA GLU A 155 2.75 9.11 23.31
C GLU A 155 2.94 9.97 24.57
N GLN A 156 3.26 9.34 25.71
CA GLN A 156 3.39 10.04 26.99
C GLN A 156 4.48 11.12 26.93
N VAL A 157 5.62 10.81 26.31
CA VAL A 157 6.69 11.80 26.14
C VAL A 157 6.27 12.91 25.20
N ALA A 158 5.67 12.59 24.04
CA ALA A 158 5.22 13.59 23.08
C ALA A 158 4.17 14.52 23.68
N ARG A 159 3.20 13.98 24.43
CA ARG A 159 2.15 14.74 25.12
C ARG A 159 2.75 15.69 26.16
N ALA A 160 3.66 15.19 26.99
CA ALA A 160 4.26 15.97 28.07
C ALA A 160 5.22 17.08 27.59
N THR A 161 5.75 16.95 26.37
CA THR A 161 6.71 17.89 25.78
C THR A 161 6.10 18.79 24.69
N GLY A 162 4.90 18.48 24.20
CA GLY A 162 4.24 19.20 23.11
C GLY A 162 4.80 18.89 21.73
N GLY A 163 5.34 17.68 21.52
CA GLY A 163 5.94 17.26 20.25
C GLY A 163 4.97 16.56 19.28
N LEU A 164 5.38 16.46 18.01
CA LEU A 164 4.73 15.62 16.99
C LEU A 164 5.49 14.30 16.84
N VAL A 165 4.77 13.19 16.68
CA VAL A 165 5.37 11.86 16.59
C VAL A 165 5.63 11.51 15.12
N TRP A 166 6.85 11.05 14.83
CA TRP A 166 7.26 10.50 13.55
C TRP A 166 7.51 9.00 13.70
N ASP A 167 6.92 8.23 12.80
CA ASP A 167 7.09 6.78 12.70
C ASP A 167 7.97 6.45 11.49
N GLU A 168 9.26 6.17 11.74
CA GLU A 168 10.27 5.93 10.69
C GLU A 168 9.86 4.79 9.75
N GLU A 169 9.23 3.75 10.30
CA GLU A 169 8.89 2.54 9.55
C GLU A 169 7.72 2.75 8.59
N THR A 170 6.88 3.77 8.82
CA THR A 170 5.76 4.14 7.94
C THR A 170 5.94 5.47 7.24
N ARG A 171 6.94 6.26 7.64
CA ARG A 171 7.19 7.63 7.18
C ARG A 171 5.98 8.55 7.40
N GLU A 172 5.21 8.28 8.46
CA GLU A 172 4.02 9.06 8.83
C GLU A 172 4.31 9.97 10.03
N VAL A 173 3.69 11.16 10.04
CA VAL A 173 3.70 12.09 11.18
C VAL A 173 2.34 12.14 11.82
N PHE A 174 2.30 12.20 13.14
CA PHE A 174 1.08 12.23 13.94
C PHE A 174 1.09 13.38 14.92
N THR A 175 -0.07 14.02 15.06
CA THR A 175 -0.42 14.62 16.35
C THR A 175 -0.57 13.52 17.40
N VAL A 176 -0.40 13.87 18.68
CA VAL A 176 -0.48 12.89 19.78
C VAL A 176 -1.87 12.22 19.84
N ASP A 177 -2.95 12.96 19.53
CA ASP A 177 -4.30 12.40 19.57
C ASP A 177 -4.57 11.44 18.41
N GLU A 178 -4.08 11.74 17.19
CA GLU A 178 -4.16 10.78 16.08
C GLU A 178 -3.23 9.58 16.27
N TRP A 179 -2.09 9.76 16.96
CA TRP A 179 -1.26 8.64 17.41
C TRP A 179 -2.02 7.71 18.35
N HIS A 180 -2.66 8.26 19.39
CA HIS A 180 -3.45 7.48 20.35
C HIS A 180 -4.55 6.68 19.64
N LYS A 181 -5.38 7.38 18.86
CA LYS A 181 -6.49 6.80 18.12
C LYS A 181 -6.05 5.71 17.14
N ARG A 182 -4.97 5.92 16.39
CA ARG A 182 -4.53 4.96 15.35
C ARG A 182 -3.63 3.85 15.91
N ARG A 183 -2.73 4.14 16.84
CA ARG A 183 -1.69 3.20 17.28
C ARG A 183 -2.03 2.52 18.62
N LEU A 184 -2.96 3.05 19.42
CA LEU A 184 -3.28 2.48 20.74
C LEU A 184 -4.73 2.00 20.86
N ASP A 185 -5.70 2.77 20.38
CA ASP A 185 -7.13 2.40 20.44
C ASP A 185 -7.49 1.30 19.42
N SER A 186 -6.63 1.06 18.45
CA SER A 186 -6.81 0.07 17.37
C SER A 186 -6.60 -1.38 17.80
N TRP A 187 -6.35 -1.65 19.07
CA TRP A 187 -6.00 -2.98 19.57
C TRP A 187 -7.22 -3.74 20.09
N GLU A 188 -7.35 -4.99 19.68
CA GLU A 188 -8.24 -5.99 20.29
C GLU A 188 -7.38 -7.01 21.06
N GLY A 189 -7.32 -6.85 22.39
CA GLY A 189 -6.42 -7.64 23.23
C GLY A 189 -4.94 -7.34 22.92
N GLU A 190 -4.21 -8.37 22.48
CA GLU A 190 -2.78 -8.31 22.10
C GLU A 190 -2.56 -8.17 20.57
N THR A 191 -3.64 -7.98 19.81
CA THR A 191 -3.60 -7.91 18.35
C THR A 191 -4.08 -6.53 17.89
N PRO A 192 -3.25 -5.74 17.20
CA PRO A 192 -3.67 -4.49 16.58
C PRO A 192 -4.42 -4.71 15.27
N ASP A 193 -5.24 -3.74 14.88
CA ASP A 193 -5.62 -3.51 13.49
C ASP A 193 -4.37 -3.06 12.72
N VAL A 194 -3.78 -3.96 11.93
CA VAL A 194 -2.52 -3.72 11.22
C VAL A 194 -2.64 -2.58 10.20
N LEU A 195 -3.85 -2.27 9.70
CA LEU A 195 -4.07 -1.17 8.76
C LEU A 195 -3.86 0.20 9.44
N LYS A 196 -3.89 0.22 10.77
CA LYS A 196 -3.48 1.37 11.57
C LYS A 196 -2.03 1.27 12.04
N HIS A 197 -1.34 0.18 11.71
CA HIS A 197 0.07 -0.23 11.83
C HIS A 197 1.00 0.18 10.68
N THR A 198 0.48 0.09 9.48
CA THR A 198 1.25 0.15 8.24
C THR A 198 0.67 1.16 7.27
N VAL A 199 1.40 1.44 6.20
CA VAL A 199 0.91 2.16 5.04
C VAL A 199 1.22 1.35 3.78
N ILE A 200 0.38 1.43 2.76
CA ILE A 200 0.68 0.86 1.45
C ILE A 200 1.11 2.00 0.52
N HIS A 201 2.31 1.89 -0.04
CA HIS A 201 2.75 2.75 -1.12
C HIS A 201 2.47 2.05 -2.45
N ALA A 202 1.61 2.65 -3.27
CA ALA A 202 1.35 2.22 -4.62
C ALA A 202 1.94 3.22 -5.60
N TYR A 203 2.74 2.75 -6.55
CA TYR A 203 3.38 3.58 -7.56
C TYR A 203 3.42 2.86 -8.91
N LYS A 204 3.65 3.63 -9.98
CA LYS A 204 3.84 3.09 -11.32
C LYS A 204 5.20 2.39 -11.36
N GLY A 205 5.20 1.08 -11.54
CA GLY A 205 6.39 0.29 -11.86
C GLY A 205 6.64 0.24 -13.37
N ASP A 206 7.53 -0.67 -13.78
CA ASP A 206 7.98 -0.80 -15.18
C ASP A 206 6.83 -1.06 -16.17
N LYS A 207 5.87 -1.92 -15.77
CA LYS A 207 4.74 -2.31 -16.63
C LYS A 207 3.42 -1.69 -16.18
N LEU A 208 3.07 -1.90 -14.91
CA LEU A 208 1.81 -1.45 -14.31
C LEU A 208 2.08 -0.98 -12.87
N VAL A 209 1.13 -1.16 -11.95
CA VAL A 209 1.27 -0.74 -10.56
C VAL A 209 2.07 -1.75 -9.77
N ARG A 210 2.91 -1.24 -8.88
CA ARG A 210 3.52 -1.96 -7.77
C ARG A 210 3.01 -1.37 -6.46
N ALA A 211 2.64 -2.22 -5.53
CA ALA A 211 2.20 -1.85 -4.19
C ALA A 211 2.99 -2.61 -3.13
N ILE A 212 3.40 -1.90 -2.08
CA ILE A 212 4.22 -2.44 -1.00
C ILE A 212 3.79 -1.87 0.36
N THR A 213 3.80 -2.69 1.41
CA THR A 213 3.63 -2.20 2.78
C THR A 213 4.88 -1.53 3.31
N LEU A 214 4.71 -0.55 4.17
CA LEU A 214 5.75 -0.02 5.03
C LEU A 214 5.25 -0.17 6.48
N GLY A 215 6.10 -0.72 7.36
CA GLY A 215 5.84 -0.82 8.79
C GLY A 215 5.81 -2.24 9.36
N MET A 216 5.90 -3.29 8.53
CA MET A 216 5.82 -4.68 9.01
C MET A 216 7.00 -5.08 9.90
N ALA A 217 8.14 -4.40 9.75
CA ALA A 217 9.33 -4.58 10.59
C ALA A 217 9.04 -4.46 12.10
N LYS A 218 8.08 -3.60 12.49
CA LYS A 218 7.64 -3.41 13.89
C LYS A 218 7.08 -4.67 14.53
N PHE A 219 6.67 -5.63 13.72
CA PHE A 219 6.13 -6.93 14.14
C PHE A 219 7.14 -8.08 13.91
N GLY A 220 8.34 -7.80 13.41
CA GLY A 220 9.33 -8.81 13.00
C GLY A 220 8.97 -9.54 11.70
N LEU A 221 8.04 -8.97 10.92
CA LEU A 221 7.48 -9.55 9.72
C LEU A 221 8.05 -8.89 8.47
N PRO A 222 8.13 -9.61 7.33
CA PRO A 222 8.48 -9.00 6.05
C PRO A 222 7.38 -8.04 5.59
N ASP A 223 7.75 -7.02 4.84
CA ASP A 223 6.79 -6.17 4.13
C ASP A 223 6.22 -6.91 2.90
N VAL A 224 4.94 -6.70 2.65
CA VAL A 224 4.17 -7.41 1.62
C VAL A 224 4.15 -6.61 0.34
N VAL A 225 4.40 -7.30 -0.77
CA VAL A 225 4.56 -6.72 -2.10
C VAL A 225 3.61 -7.37 -3.09
N VAL A 226 3.04 -6.56 -3.98
CA VAL A 226 2.40 -7.03 -5.21
C VAL A 226 2.87 -6.17 -6.38
N SER A 227 3.30 -6.81 -7.46
CA SER A 227 3.69 -6.15 -8.71
C SER A 227 2.74 -6.47 -9.86
N ASP A 228 2.81 -5.63 -10.90
CA ASP A 228 2.18 -5.83 -12.19
C ASP A 228 0.65 -6.03 -12.11
N PHE A 229 -0.07 -5.06 -11.54
CA PHE A 229 -1.53 -5.04 -11.54
C PHE A 229 -2.08 -3.67 -12.02
N PRO A 230 -3.29 -3.60 -12.60
CA PRO A 230 -3.89 -2.35 -13.07
C PRO A 230 -4.28 -1.38 -11.94
N TRP A 231 -4.28 -0.07 -12.22
CA TRP A 231 -4.70 0.94 -11.23
C TRP A 231 -6.17 0.80 -10.83
N SER A 232 -7.05 0.32 -11.72
CA SER A 232 -8.45 0.04 -11.36
C SER A 232 -8.59 -1.00 -10.25
N SER A 233 -7.64 -1.94 -10.14
CA SER A 233 -7.63 -2.99 -9.13
C SER A 233 -6.92 -2.56 -7.83
N ASN A 234 -6.41 -1.32 -7.73
CA ASN A 234 -5.61 -0.85 -6.60
C ASN A 234 -6.32 -0.97 -5.25
N ARG A 235 -7.64 -0.71 -5.20
CA ARG A 235 -8.40 -0.88 -3.96
C ARG A 235 -8.45 -2.34 -3.51
N SER A 236 -8.83 -3.25 -4.41
CA SER A 236 -8.93 -4.68 -4.10
C SER A 236 -7.57 -5.28 -3.77
N MET A 237 -6.52 -4.85 -4.48
CA MET A 237 -5.15 -5.29 -4.20
C MET A 237 -4.64 -4.77 -2.85
N GLY A 238 -4.93 -3.51 -2.53
CA GLY A 238 -4.64 -2.96 -1.20
C GLY A 238 -5.36 -3.72 -0.08
N ASN A 239 -6.62 -4.10 -0.29
CA ASN A 239 -7.36 -4.93 0.67
C ASN A 239 -6.75 -6.33 0.82
N LEU A 240 -6.32 -6.96 -0.28
CA LEU A 240 -5.62 -8.25 -0.25
C LEU A 240 -4.32 -8.15 0.58
N ILE A 241 -3.51 -7.12 0.32
CA ILE A 241 -2.26 -6.86 1.06
C ILE A 241 -2.55 -6.66 2.56
N ASN A 242 -3.53 -5.83 2.88
CA ASN A 242 -3.92 -5.54 4.26
C ASN A 242 -4.40 -6.80 5.02
N LEU A 243 -5.23 -7.62 4.37
CA LEU A 243 -5.72 -8.88 4.94
C LEU A 243 -4.58 -9.87 5.18
N LEU A 244 -3.64 -10.00 4.24
CA LEU A 244 -2.46 -10.83 4.42
C LEU A 244 -1.59 -10.31 5.57
N ALA A 245 -1.32 -9.01 5.62
CA ALA A 245 -0.57 -8.38 6.70
C ALA A 245 -1.24 -8.64 8.08
N GLN A 246 -2.57 -8.55 8.14
CA GLN A 246 -3.31 -8.80 9.37
C GLN A 246 -3.14 -10.26 9.81
N ALA A 247 -3.32 -11.19 8.88
CA ALA A 247 -3.14 -12.62 9.16
C ALA A 247 -1.70 -12.94 9.62
N MET A 248 -0.70 -12.28 9.04
CA MET A 248 0.71 -12.42 9.45
C MET A 248 0.94 -11.96 10.89
N VAL A 249 0.40 -10.81 11.28
CA VAL A 249 0.45 -10.32 12.68
C VAL A 249 -0.28 -11.26 13.64
N GLU A 250 -1.34 -11.91 13.17
CA GLU A 250 -2.12 -12.90 13.93
C GLU A 250 -1.48 -14.30 14.00
N GLY A 251 -0.29 -14.47 13.41
CA GLY A 251 0.50 -15.69 13.48
C GLY A 251 0.34 -16.64 12.29
N ALA A 252 -0.03 -16.13 11.10
CA ALA A 252 -0.07 -16.93 9.89
C ALA A 252 1.27 -17.67 9.65
N SER A 253 1.14 -18.92 9.22
CA SER A 253 2.27 -19.77 8.86
C SER A 253 2.13 -20.21 7.41
N VAL A 254 3.26 -20.25 6.70
CA VAL A 254 3.31 -20.58 5.28
C VAL A 254 3.58 -22.07 5.11
N GLY A 255 2.84 -22.69 4.20
CA GLY A 255 3.00 -24.09 3.84
C GLY A 255 4.26 -24.34 2.99
N SER A 256 4.37 -25.56 2.48
CA SER A 256 5.42 -25.88 1.51
C SER A 256 5.25 -25.06 0.23
N LYS A 257 6.37 -24.79 -0.47
CA LYS A 257 6.38 -24.01 -1.72
C LYS A 257 5.77 -22.62 -1.60
N GLY A 258 5.82 -22.00 -0.42
CA GLY A 258 5.28 -20.66 -0.20
C GLY A 258 3.75 -20.61 -0.17
N PHE A 259 3.05 -21.75 -0.09
CA PHE A 259 1.59 -21.76 -0.18
C PHE A 259 0.95 -21.18 1.07
N TYR A 260 -0.03 -20.30 0.86
CA TYR A 260 -0.85 -19.74 1.93
C TYR A 260 -2.29 -19.58 1.47
N ASP A 261 -3.23 -19.98 2.31
CA ASP A 261 -4.67 -19.82 2.06
C ASP A 261 -5.18 -18.70 2.96
N LEU A 262 -5.49 -17.55 2.36
CA LEU A 262 -6.01 -16.38 3.06
C LEU A 262 -7.53 -16.47 3.12
N ASP A 263 -8.07 -16.81 4.28
CA ASP A 263 -9.51 -16.85 4.55
C ASP A 263 -9.91 -15.66 5.43
N ILE A 264 -10.77 -14.77 4.92
CA ILE A 264 -11.23 -13.58 5.66
C ILE A 264 -11.94 -13.98 6.96
N ARG A 265 -12.64 -15.11 6.97
CA ARG A 265 -13.38 -15.61 8.15
C ARG A 265 -12.43 -16.03 9.26
N SER A 266 -11.18 -16.36 8.92
CA SER A 266 -10.15 -16.79 9.88
C SER A 266 -9.41 -15.63 10.56
N ILE A 267 -9.54 -14.41 10.05
CA ILE A 267 -8.95 -13.20 10.66
C ILE A 267 -9.49 -13.06 12.08
N LYS A 268 -8.63 -13.03 13.09
CA LYS A 268 -9.00 -13.02 14.51
C LYS A 268 -9.56 -11.66 14.94
N HIS A 269 -8.93 -10.57 14.51
CA HIS A 269 -9.37 -9.21 14.83
C HIS A 269 -10.77 -8.96 14.28
N ALA A 270 -11.75 -8.85 15.17
CA ALA A 270 -13.17 -8.87 14.85
C ALA A 270 -13.59 -7.67 14.01
N SER A 271 -13.12 -6.46 14.37
CA SER A 271 -13.43 -5.24 13.60
C SER A 271 -12.87 -5.29 12.18
N VAL A 272 -11.63 -5.76 12.00
CA VAL A 272 -11.02 -5.94 10.67
C VAL A 272 -11.83 -6.98 9.87
N ARG A 273 -12.04 -8.18 10.43
CA ARG A 273 -12.84 -9.24 9.79
C ARG A 273 -14.22 -8.73 9.36
N GLN A 274 -14.96 -8.11 10.27
CA GLN A 274 -16.33 -7.65 10.00
C GLN A 274 -16.35 -6.57 8.92
N SER A 275 -15.43 -5.61 8.97
CA SER A 275 -15.34 -4.55 7.95
C SER A 275 -15.18 -5.13 6.54
N GLN A 276 -14.38 -6.19 6.37
CA GLN A 276 -14.16 -6.83 5.08
C GLN A 276 -15.35 -7.71 4.68
N MET A 277 -15.89 -8.51 5.60
CA MET A 277 -17.05 -9.39 5.33
C MET A 277 -18.27 -8.61 4.83
N THR A 278 -18.51 -7.39 5.32
CA THR A 278 -19.65 -6.56 4.87
C THR A 278 -19.48 -5.97 3.47
N THR A 279 -18.28 -6.03 2.90
CA THR A 279 -17.98 -5.49 1.57
C THR A 279 -17.94 -6.57 0.49
N LEU A 280 -18.11 -7.84 0.87
CA LEU A 280 -18.10 -8.95 -0.07
C LEU A 280 -19.31 -8.87 -1.02
N LYS A 281 -19.03 -9.09 -2.29
CA LYS A 281 -20.00 -9.12 -3.37
C LYS A 281 -20.52 -10.54 -3.60
N ALA A 282 -21.55 -10.64 -4.44
CA ALA A 282 -22.05 -11.93 -4.89
C ALA A 282 -20.93 -12.79 -5.51
N GLY A 283 -20.99 -14.09 -5.29
CA GLY A 283 -19.99 -15.04 -5.80
C GLY A 283 -18.67 -15.11 -5.02
N SER A 284 -18.48 -14.29 -3.97
CA SER A 284 -17.30 -14.39 -3.10
C SER A 284 -17.26 -15.72 -2.34
N GLU A 285 -16.08 -16.34 -2.32
CA GLU A 285 -15.72 -17.49 -1.47
C GLU A 285 -15.06 -17.05 -0.15
N ALA A 286 -14.76 -15.75 0.00
CA ALA A 286 -13.99 -15.15 1.08
C ALA A 286 -12.61 -15.79 1.29
N LEU A 287 -12.06 -16.40 0.24
CA LEU A 287 -10.84 -17.20 0.26
C LEU A 287 -9.94 -16.82 -0.91
N ALA A 288 -8.63 -16.75 -0.67
CA ALA A 288 -7.63 -16.60 -1.72
C ALA A 288 -6.49 -17.61 -1.55
N HIS A 289 -6.18 -18.33 -2.62
CA HIS A 289 -5.07 -19.27 -2.67
C HIS A 289 -3.80 -18.57 -3.17
N LEU A 290 -2.92 -18.21 -2.25
CA LEU A 290 -1.70 -17.45 -2.51
C LEU A 290 -0.48 -18.35 -2.64
N VAL A 291 0.50 -17.85 -3.38
CA VAL A 291 1.90 -18.29 -3.31
C VAL A 291 2.74 -17.10 -2.88
N LEU A 292 3.52 -17.26 -1.82
CA LEU A 292 4.40 -16.26 -1.26
C LEU A 292 5.84 -16.57 -1.64
N VAL A 293 6.51 -15.61 -2.27
CA VAL A 293 7.91 -15.73 -2.70
C VAL A 293 8.75 -14.61 -2.09
N GLU A 294 10.07 -14.82 -1.99
CA GLU A 294 11.01 -13.75 -1.62
C GLU A 294 10.90 -12.60 -2.63
N GLY A 295 10.63 -11.39 -2.12
CA GLY A 295 10.44 -10.20 -2.93
C GLY A 295 11.76 -9.58 -3.39
N THR A 296 11.73 -8.91 -4.54
CA THR A 296 12.85 -8.08 -5.01
C THR A 296 12.74 -6.67 -4.43
N PRO A 297 13.76 -6.16 -3.71
CA PRO A 297 13.79 -4.77 -3.27
C PRO A 297 13.97 -3.81 -4.45
N GLU A 298 13.21 -2.72 -4.42
CA GLU A 298 13.34 -1.58 -5.34
C GLU A 298 13.69 -0.29 -4.56
N ASP A 299 14.17 0.72 -5.29
CA ASP A 299 14.51 2.01 -4.67
C ASP A 299 13.29 2.64 -4.01
N GLY A 300 13.43 2.98 -2.72
CA GLY A 300 12.36 3.58 -1.91
C GLY A 300 11.57 2.58 -1.07
N ASP A 301 11.73 1.27 -1.30
CA ASP A 301 11.18 0.20 -0.47
C ASP A 301 11.70 0.29 0.99
N PRO A 302 10.99 -0.27 1.98
CA PRO A 302 11.47 -0.31 3.35
C PRO A 302 12.74 -1.15 3.45
N ARG A 303 13.62 -0.81 4.41
CA ARG A 303 14.81 -1.61 4.72
C ARG A 303 14.43 -2.82 5.57
N ASN A 304 13.64 -3.71 4.99
CA ASN A 304 13.12 -4.91 5.62
C ASN A 304 13.16 -6.09 4.63
N ARG A 305 12.93 -7.31 5.12
CA ARG A 305 12.64 -8.46 4.26
C ARG A 305 11.34 -8.21 3.50
N LEU A 306 11.26 -8.69 2.26
CA LEU A 306 10.08 -8.54 1.42
C LEU A 306 9.49 -9.90 1.06
N VAL A 307 8.17 -9.99 1.08
CA VAL A 307 7.43 -11.13 0.54
C VAL A 307 6.52 -10.65 -0.57
N GLU A 308 6.64 -11.25 -1.76
CA GLU A 308 5.77 -10.95 -2.90
C GLU A 308 4.63 -11.96 -3.01
N ILE A 309 3.40 -11.46 -3.17
CA ILE A 309 2.24 -12.28 -3.50
C ILE A 309 2.28 -12.64 -4.98
N ARG A 310 2.21 -13.94 -5.26
CA ARG A 310 1.99 -14.49 -6.60
C ARG A 310 0.63 -15.18 -6.70
N PHE A 311 0.14 -15.21 -7.93
CA PHE A 311 -1.20 -15.69 -8.29
C PHE A 311 -1.15 -17.07 -8.94
N ASP A 312 -0.07 -17.83 -8.77
CA ASP A 312 0.19 -19.05 -9.55
C ASP A 312 -0.83 -20.17 -9.30
N ARG A 313 -1.50 -20.15 -8.15
CA ARG A 313 -2.56 -21.10 -7.76
C ARG A 313 -3.95 -20.72 -8.26
N ALA A 314 -4.12 -19.53 -8.82
CA ALA A 314 -5.39 -19.13 -9.42
C ALA A 314 -5.53 -19.68 -10.85
N THR A 315 -6.78 -19.87 -11.28
CA THR A 315 -7.12 -20.29 -12.64
C THR A 315 -7.05 -19.10 -13.59
N GLY A 316 -6.52 -19.31 -14.79
CA GLY A 316 -6.49 -18.31 -15.84
C GLY A 316 -5.39 -18.57 -16.87
N PRO A 317 -5.60 -18.18 -18.15
CA PRO A 317 -4.63 -18.39 -19.21
C PRO A 317 -3.35 -17.55 -19.05
N ASP A 318 -3.43 -16.42 -18.35
CA ASP A 318 -2.28 -15.55 -18.09
C ASP A 318 -2.30 -14.96 -16.67
N ARG A 319 -1.28 -14.16 -16.33
CA ARG A 319 -1.14 -13.55 -15.00
C ARG A 319 -2.33 -12.67 -14.61
N TYR A 320 -2.87 -11.90 -15.56
CA TYR A 320 -3.93 -10.94 -15.25
C TYR A 320 -5.27 -11.63 -15.07
N ALA A 321 -5.56 -12.67 -15.87
CA ALA A 321 -6.72 -13.53 -15.64
C ALA A 321 -6.67 -14.19 -14.26
N LYS A 322 -5.48 -14.68 -13.85
CA LYS A 322 -5.26 -15.26 -12.52
C LYS A 322 -5.47 -14.23 -11.40
N GLN A 323 -5.05 -12.97 -11.60
CA GLN A 323 -5.30 -11.89 -10.65
C GLN A 323 -6.79 -11.61 -10.50
N GLU A 324 -7.50 -11.42 -11.62
CA GLU A 324 -8.95 -11.13 -11.60
C GLU A 324 -9.73 -12.31 -11.01
N PHE A 325 -9.38 -13.56 -11.36
CA PHE A 325 -9.98 -14.75 -10.74
C PHE A 325 -9.76 -14.77 -9.23
N LEU A 326 -8.54 -14.53 -8.75
CA LEU A 326 -8.23 -14.52 -7.33
C LEU A 326 -8.99 -13.44 -6.58
N LEU A 327 -9.04 -12.21 -7.13
CA LEU A 327 -9.78 -11.10 -6.53
C LEU A 327 -11.29 -11.36 -6.55
N GLY A 328 -11.81 -11.99 -7.60
CA GLY A 328 -13.20 -12.41 -7.71
C GLY A 328 -13.57 -13.50 -6.70
N SER A 329 -12.73 -14.52 -6.51
CA SER A 329 -12.94 -15.54 -5.46
C SER A 329 -12.87 -14.91 -4.06
N LEU A 330 -11.92 -14.01 -3.80
CA LEU A 330 -11.78 -13.38 -2.49
C LEU A 330 -12.91 -12.40 -2.16
N PHE A 331 -13.26 -11.50 -3.08
CA PHE A 331 -14.16 -10.37 -2.81
C PHE A 331 -15.51 -10.44 -3.53
N GLY A 332 -15.69 -11.38 -4.46
CA GLY A 332 -16.86 -11.46 -5.33
C GLY A 332 -16.77 -10.49 -6.51
N THR A 333 -17.67 -10.64 -7.48
CA THR A 333 -17.78 -9.77 -8.66
C THR A 333 -19.21 -9.27 -8.84
N GLU A 334 -19.35 -8.15 -9.55
CA GLU A 334 -20.65 -7.60 -9.95
C GLU A 334 -20.52 -7.18 -11.41
N ASP A 335 -20.66 -8.15 -12.31
CA ASP A 335 -20.83 -7.87 -13.73
C ASP A 335 -22.31 -7.98 -14.10
N SER A 336 -22.80 -7.00 -14.86
CA SER A 336 -24.13 -7.03 -15.43
C SER A 336 -24.07 -6.71 -16.91
N VAL A 337 -24.73 -7.56 -17.71
CA VAL A 337 -24.85 -7.35 -19.15
C VAL A 337 -26.18 -6.70 -19.45
N ALA A 338 -26.12 -5.55 -20.14
CA ALA A 338 -27.30 -4.87 -20.65
C ALA A 338 -27.39 -5.07 -22.17
N TYR A 339 -28.45 -5.75 -22.62
CA TYR A 339 -28.77 -5.85 -24.04
C TYR A 339 -29.55 -4.60 -24.49
N VAL A 340 -28.95 -3.79 -25.36
CA VAL A 340 -29.48 -2.48 -25.73
C VAL A 340 -29.37 -2.25 -27.23
N LYS A 341 -30.44 -1.73 -27.84
CA LYS A 341 -30.37 -1.13 -29.18
C LYS A 341 -29.96 0.33 -29.05
N HIS A 342 -29.00 0.78 -29.84
CA HIS A 342 -28.56 2.16 -29.82
C HIS A 342 -29.72 3.11 -30.15
N SER A 343 -29.99 4.04 -29.23
CA SER A 343 -30.88 5.18 -29.42
C SER A 343 -30.08 6.39 -29.93
N GLU A 344 -30.75 7.40 -30.48
CA GLU A 344 -30.08 8.64 -30.88
C GLU A 344 -29.44 9.36 -29.68
N GLU A 345 -30.04 9.26 -28.48
CA GLU A 345 -29.46 9.79 -27.23
C GLU A 345 -28.11 9.13 -26.91
N LEU A 346 -28.02 7.79 -27.00
CA LEU A 346 -26.77 7.06 -26.78
C LEU A 346 -25.70 7.44 -27.82
N LEU A 347 -26.10 7.60 -29.08
CA LEU A 347 -25.18 7.99 -30.16
C LEU A 347 -24.69 9.43 -30.00
N ALA A 348 -25.55 10.36 -29.57
CA ALA A 348 -25.17 11.74 -29.30
C ALA A 348 -24.14 11.85 -28.17
N VAL A 349 -24.37 11.11 -27.08
CA VAL A 349 -23.40 11.03 -25.98
C VAL A 349 -22.10 10.38 -26.42
N SER A 350 -22.15 9.31 -27.23
CA SER A 350 -20.95 8.69 -27.78
C SER A 350 -20.13 9.66 -28.64
N ARG A 351 -20.78 10.49 -29.48
CA ARG A 351 -20.08 11.53 -30.25
C ARG A 351 -19.39 12.55 -29.35
N ALA A 352 -20.05 12.98 -28.27
CA ALA A 352 -19.46 13.90 -27.30
C ALA A 352 -18.26 13.27 -26.56
N ALA A 353 -18.38 11.99 -26.18
CA ALA A 353 -17.27 11.25 -25.56
C ALA A 353 -16.07 11.13 -26.52
N LYS A 354 -16.30 10.79 -27.80
CA LYS A 354 -15.26 10.74 -28.83
C LYS A 354 -14.50 12.05 -28.99
N ALA A 355 -15.19 13.19 -28.88
CA ALA A 355 -14.56 14.51 -28.99
C ALA A 355 -13.57 14.80 -27.83
N ARG A 356 -13.65 14.08 -26.71
CA ARG A 356 -12.75 14.22 -25.56
C ARG A 356 -11.48 13.37 -25.68
N LEU A 357 -11.49 12.34 -26.53
CA LEU A 357 -10.39 11.36 -26.63
C LEU A 357 -9.02 11.99 -26.94
N PRO A 358 -8.87 13.00 -27.82
CA PRO A 358 -7.56 13.62 -28.06
C PRO A 358 -6.93 14.24 -26.81
N ALA A 359 -7.72 14.93 -25.99
CA ALA A 359 -7.24 15.53 -24.74
C ALA A 359 -6.92 14.48 -23.67
N LEU A 360 -7.69 13.39 -23.62
CA LEU A 360 -7.43 12.27 -22.72
C LEU A 360 -6.14 11.53 -23.09
N ARG A 361 -5.88 11.33 -24.38
CA ARG A 361 -4.62 10.80 -24.90
C ARG A 361 -3.43 11.67 -24.49
N GLU A 362 -3.56 12.98 -24.66
CA GLU A 362 -2.51 13.93 -24.25
C GLU A 362 -2.25 13.85 -22.74
N ALA A 363 -3.31 13.84 -21.92
CA ALA A 363 -3.17 13.71 -20.47
C ALA A 363 -2.48 12.39 -20.06
N LEU A 364 -2.85 11.27 -20.68
CA LEU A 364 -2.21 9.97 -20.44
C LEU A 364 -0.72 10.01 -20.80
N ASN A 365 -0.38 10.56 -21.98
CA ASN A 365 0.99 10.60 -22.48
C ASN A 365 1.89 11.57 -21.70
N ASN A 366 1.31 12.59 -21.07
CA ASN A 366 2.01 13.47 -20.13
C ASN A 366 2.20 12.85 -18.73
N GLY A 367 1.60 11.68 -18.48
CA GLY A 367 1.62 11.00 -17.19
C GLY A 367 0.43 11.40 -16.31
N LEU A 368 -0.39 10.40 -15.97
CA LEU A 368 -1.47 10.55 -15.00
C LEU A 368 -0.91 10.66 -13.57
N GLN A 369 -1.68 11.30 -12.69
CA GLN A 369 -1.33 11.38 -11.27
C GLN A 369 -1.46 10.01 -10.58
N PRO A 370 -0.79 9.78 -9.43
CA PRO A 370 -0.99 8.55 -8.66
C PRO A 370 -2.47 8.28 -8.34
N GLY A 371 -2.91 7.03 -8.54
CA GLY A 371 -4.30 6.63 -8.35
C GLY A 371 -5.25 6.97 -9.50
N GLU A 372 -4.82 7.79 -10.46
CA GLU A 372 -5.60 8.14 -11.63
C GLU A 372 -5.49 7.09 -12.74
N HIS A 373 -6.61 6.78 -13.39
CA HIS A 373 -6.66 5.86 -14.52
C HIS A 373 -7.78 6.22 -15.50
N LEU A 374 -7.65 5.69 -16.72
CA LEU A 374 -8.58 5.91 -17.81
C LEU A 374 -9.09 4.57 -18.33
N LEU A 375 -10.40 4.47 -18.52
CA LEU A 375 -11.04 3.38 -19.24
C LEU A 375 -11.70 3.90 -20.50
N VAL A 376 -11.71 3.09 -21.54
CA VAL A 376 -12.49 3.30 -22.76
C VAL A 376 -13.45 2.15 -22.98
N LYS A 377 -14.66 2.44 -23.44
CA LYS A 377 -15.65 1.42 -23.80
C LYS A 377 -15.53 1.13 -25.29
N ALA A 378 -15.24 -0.11 -25.65
CA ALA A 378 -14.95 -0.50 -27.03
C ALA A 378 -15.80 -1.71 -27.46
N PRO A 379 -16.13 -1.81 -28.77
CA PRO A 379 -16.87 -2.95 -29.29
C PRO A 379 -15.92 -4.11 -29.59
N PHE A 380 -16.37 -5.32 -29.28
CA PHE A 380 -15.72 -6.56 -29.66
C PHE A 380 -16.73 -7.42 -30.41
N LYS A 381 -16.33 -7.97 -31.55
CA LYS A 381 -17.23 -8.77 -32.40
C LYS A 381 -17.50 -10.12 -31.76
N THR A 382 -18.78 -10.49 -31.68
CA THR A 382 -19.20 -11.81 -31.23
C THR A 382 -19.21 -12.80 -32.39
N PRO A 383 -19.06 -14.12 -32.15
CA PRO A 383 -19.04 -15.14 -33.20
C PRO A 383 -20.31 -15.17 -34.07
N ASP A 384 -21.45 -14.74 -33.54
CA ASP A 384 -22.74 -14.67 -34.23
C ASP A 384 -22.95 -13.36 -35.01
N GLY A 385 -21.94 -12.49 -35.07
CA GLY A 385 -21.96 -11.24 -35.85
C GLY A 385 -22.48 -10.01 -35.09
N GLY A 386 -22.79 -10.16 -33.81
CA GLY A 386 -23.10 -9.04 -32.90
C GLY A 386 -21.85 -8.32 -32.37
N GLN A 387 -22.07 -7.51 -31.33
CA GLN A 387 -21.00 -6.79 -30.63
C GLN A 387 -21.26 -6.82 -29.13
N GLU A 388 -20.19 -7.05 -28.37
CA GLU A 388 -20.14 -6.87 -26.93
C GLU A 388 -19.31 -5.61 -26.62
N TRP A 389 -19.89 -4.68 -25.86
CA TRP A 389 -19.23 -3.41 -25.51
C TRP A 389 -18.62 -3.51 -24.12
N MET A 390 -17.29 -3.51 -24.04
CA MET A 390 -16.56 -3.77 -22.81
C MET A 390 -15.61 -2.63 -22.46
N TRP A 391 -15.34 -2.46 -21.17
CA TRP A 391 -14.38 -1.49 -20.66
C TRP A 391 -12.96 -2.02 -20.77
N VAL A 392 -12.06 -1.17 -21.24
CA VAL A 392 -10.63 -1.42 -21.36
C VAL A 392 -9.89 -0.35 -20.58
N GLU A 393 -9.13 -0.72 -19.55
CA GLU A 393 -8.23 0.21 -18.86
C GLU A 393 -7.01 0.49 -19.74
N VAL A 394 -6.82 1.76 -20.08
CA VAL A 394 -5.79 2.21 -21.01
C VAL A 394 -4.42 2.19 -20.34
N THR A 395 -3.49 1.43 -20.93
CA THR A 395 -2.09 1.34 -20.47
C THR A 395 -1.12 2.10 -21.39
N ALA A 396 -1.46 2.24 -22.67
CA ALA A 396 -0.71 3.06 -23.63
C ALA A 396 -1.63 3.54 -24.77
N TRP A 397 -1.29 4.70 -25.36
CA TRP A 397 -2.07 5.29 -26.44
C TRP A 397 -1.18 5.97 -27.50
N GLU A 398 -1.05 5.30 -28.65
CA GLU A 398 -0.16 5.69 -29.74
C GLU A 398 -0.97 5.97 -31.02
N GLY A 399 -1.06 7.24 -31.41
CA GLY A 399 -1.92 7.64 -32.53
C GLY A 399 -3.38 7.25 -32.27
N GLU A 400 -3.94 6.44 -33.15
CA GLU A 400 -5.32 5.91 -33.04
C GLU A 400 -5.38 4.54 -32.36
N VAL A 401 -4.25 3.97 -31.94
CA VAL A 401 -4.19 2.64 -31.31
C VAL A 401 -4.10 2.79 -29.80
N ILE A 402 -5.09 2.22 -29.11
CA ILE A 402 -5.16 2.13 -27.66
C ILE A 402 -4.76 0.71 -27.27
N ARG A 403 -3.82 0.57 -26.33
CA ARG A 403 -3.52 -0.70 -25.67
C ARG A 403 -4.04 -0.65 -24.24
N GLY A 404 -4.59 -1.75 -23.76
CA GLY A 404 -5.16 -1.77 -22.43
C GLY A 404 -5.61 -3.15 -21.96
N LEU A 405 -6.01 -3.22 -20.69
CA LEU A 405 -6.49 -4.43 -20.05
C LEU A 405 -8.00 -4.47 -20.08
N LEU A 406 -8.58 -5.56 -20.59
CA LEU A 406 -10.03 -5.77 -20.58
C LEU A 406 -10.51 -5.90 -19.13
N LYS A 407 -11.54 -5.13 -18.74
CA LYS A 407 -12.03 -5.08 -17.35
C LYS A 407 -13.31 -5.86 -17.11
N ASN A 408 -13.96 -6.36 -18.15
CA ASN A 408 -15.15 -7.20 -18.05
C ASN A 408 -14.80 -8.64 -18.44
N GLU A 409 -15.52 -9.60 -17.86
CA GLU A 409 -15.54 -10.97 -18.38
C GLU A 409 -16.52 -11.04 -19.57
N PRO A 410 -16.05 -11.35 -20.79
CA PRO A 410 -16.91 -11.44 -21.97
C PRO A 410 -17.93 -12.57 -21.84
N VAL A 411 -19.18 -12.32 -22.22
CA VAL A 411 -20.23 -13.35 -22.19
C VAL A 411 -20.30 -14.14 -23.50
N GLN A 412 -20.07 -13.47 -24.63
CA GLN A 412 -20.29 -14.07 -25.96
C GLN A 412 -19.01 -14.28 -26.76
N ILE A 413 -17.85 -13.97 -26.18
CA ILE A 413 -16.55 -14.01 -26.89
C ILE A 413 -15.59 -14.93 -26.13
N PRO A 414 -15.65 -16.27 -26.34
CA PRO A 414 -14.88 -17.25 -25.54
C PRO A 414 -13.36 -17.14 -25.68
N SER A 415 -12.88 -16.46 -26.73
CA SER A 415 -11.45 -16.22 -26.95
C SER A 415 -10.91 -15.03 -26.15
N LEU A 416 -11.78 -14.28 -25.49
CA LEU A 416 -11.43 -13.15 -24.64
C LEU A 416 -11.69 -13.47 -23.17
N HIS A 417 -10.98 -12.79 -22.26
CA HIS A 417 -11.18 -12.89 -20.81
C HIS A 417 -10.83 -11.58 -20.09
N ALA A 418 -11.33 -11.39 -18.87
CA ALA A 418 -10.94 -10.28 -18.02
C ALA A 418 -9.43 -10.28 -17.74
N GLY A 419 -8.85 -9.08 -17.69
CA GLY A 419 -7.40 -8.87 -17.56
C GLY A 419 -6.62 -9.04 -18.86
N GLN A 420 -7.22 -9.51 -19.96
CA GLN A 420 -6.49 -9.69 -21.21
C GLN A 420 -5.99 -8.36 -21.79
N MET A 421 -4.74 -8.33 -22.24
CA MET A 421 -4.21 -7.20 -23.00
C MET A 421 -4.83 -7.17 -24.41
N VAL A 422 -5.52 -6.09 -24.74
CA VAL A 422 -6.22 -5.90 -26.01
C VAL A 422 -5.74 -4.64 -26.73
N LYS A 423 -6.05 -4.56 -28.03
CA LYS A 423 -5.86 -3.37 -28.86
C LYS A 423 -7.22 -2.87 -29.31
N VAL A 424 -7.45 -1.58 -29.17
CA VAL A 424 -8.69 -0.89 -29.56
C VAL A 424 -8.34 0.25 -30.49
N ASN A 425 -9.14 0.46 -31.53
CA ASN A 425 -9.04 1.65 -32.37
C ASN A 425 -9.83 2.80 -31.72
N GLN A 426 -9.20 3.96 -31.56
CA GLN A 426 -9.82 5.18 -31.02
C GLN A 426 -11.14 5.54 -31.69
N GLN A 427 -11.27 5.31 -33.01
CA GLN A 427 -12.48 5.62 -33.77
C GLN A 427 -13.67 4.75 -33.37
N GLU A 428 -13.43 3.57 -32.81
CA GLU A 428 -14.43 2.61 -32.38
C GLU A 428 -14.89 2.84 -30.94
N VAL A 429 -14.16 3.64 -30.15
CA VAL A 429 -14.48 3.93 -28.75
C VAL A 429 -15.86 4.55 -28.62
N PHE A 430 -16.74 3.94 -27.82
CA PHE A 430 -18.10 4.43 -27.60
C PHE A 430 -18.20 5.48 -26.51
N ASP A 431 -17.42 5.31 -25.45
CA ASP A 431 -17.47 6.09 -24.23
C ASP A 431 -16.11 6.02 -23.51
N TYR A 432 -15.91 6.86 -22.49
CA TYR A 432 -14.75 6.81 -21.62
C TYR A 432 -15.16 6.98 -20.15
N LEU A 433 -14.29 6.55 -19.25
CA LEU A 433 -14.38 6.86 -17.83
C LEU A 433 -12.97 7.21 -17.33
N ARG A 434 -12.79 8.44 -16.87
CA ARG A 434 -11.58 8.87 -16.18
C ARG A 434 -11.89 8.94 -14.69
N ARG A 435 -11.08 8.29 -13.85
CA ARG A 435 -11.17 8.41 -12.41
C ARG A 435 -9.88 9.02 -11.87
N ASP A 436 -9.99 10.10 -11.11
CA ASP A 436 -8.83 10.78 -10.50
C ASP A 436 -8.38 10.10 -9.20
N GLY A 437 -7.22 10.50 -8.67
CA GLY A 437 -6.67 9.97 -7.41
C GLY A 437 -7.53 10.22 -6.17
N LYS A 438 -8.55 11.08 -6.26
CA LYS A 438 -9.54 11.33 -5.20
C LYS A 438 -10.83 10.52 -5.40
N GLY A 439 -10.90 9.70 -6.44
CA GLY A 439 -12.05 8.87 -6.78
C GLY A 439 -13.16 9.61 -7.53
N ARG A 440 -12.96 10.85 -7.98
CA ARG A 440 -13.95 11.57 -8.80
C ARG A 440 -13.95 11.01 -10.21
N GLU A 441 -15.14 10.94 -10.80
CA GLU A 441 -15.36 10.37 -12.13
C GLU A 441 -15.73 11.44 -13.14
N GLU A 442 -15.16 11.34 -14.34
CA GLU A 442 -15.54 12.07 -15.55
C GLU A 442 -15.90 11.05 -16.65
N GLY A 443 -17.01 11.28 -17.35
CA GLY A 443 -17.52 10.38 -18.40
C GLY A 443 -18.54 9.36 -17.90
N ASN A 444 -18.54 8.17 -18.50
CA ASN A 444 -19.47 7.06 -18.24
C ASN A 444 -20.94 7.44 -18.51
N GLU A 445 -21.15 8.34 -19.45
CA GLU A 445 -22.46 8.92 -19.74
C GLU A 445 -23.41 7.90 -20.38
N THR A 446 -22.87 6.95 -21.16
CA THR A 446 -23.68 5.90 -21.75
C THR A 446 -24.27 4.98 -20.68
N SER A 447 -23.49 4.59 -19.68
CA SER A 447 -23.99 3.74 -18.59
C SER A 447 -25.05 4.45 -17.74
N LYS A 448 -24.92 5.77 -17.51
CA LYS A 448 -25.95 6.57 -16.82
C LYS A 448 -27.28 6.58 -17.59
N ILE A 449 -27.24 6.66 -18.92
CA ILE A 449 -28.43 6.53 -19.77
C ILE A 449 -29.04 5.13 -19.62
N LEU A 450 -28.21 4.08 -19.74
CA LEU A 450 -28.70 2.70 -19.65
C LEU A 450 -29.36 2.39 -18.31
N GLN A 451 -28.77 2.87 -17.21
CA GLN A 451 -29.33 2.70 -15.88
C GLN A 451 -30.69 3.38 -15.76
N ARG A 452 -30.82 4.64 -16.20
CA ARG A 452 -32.12 5.34 -16.23
C ARG A 452 -33.17 4.59 -17.06
N MET A 453 -32.77 4.02 -18.20
CA MET A 453 -33.68 3.24 -19.05
C MET A 453 -34.12 1.92 -18.41
N GLN A 454 -33.28 1.32 -17.55
CA GLN A 454 -33.62 0.11 -16.80
C GLN A 454 -34.52 0.43 -15.61
N ASP A 455 -34.23 1.50 -14.88
CA ASP A 455 -35.02 1.94 -13.73
C ASP A 455 -36.42 2.37 -14.15
N ALA A 456 -36.58 3.03 -15.32
CA ALA A 456 -37.88 3.39 -15.87
C ALA A 456 -38.75 2.19 -16.31
N LYS A 457 -38.17 0.99 -16.40
CA LYS A 457 -38.88 -0.26 -16.74
C LYS A 457 -39.27 -1.09 -15.50
N ARG A 458 -38.77 -0.72 -14.32
CA ARG A 458 -39.17 -1.31 -13.04
C ARG A 458 -40.33 -0.52 -12.46
#